data_AF-A0A7C5PKZ2-F1
#
_entry.id   AF-A0A7C5PKZ2-F1
#
_cell.length_a   1.000
_cell.length_b   1.000
_cell.length_c   1.000
_cell.angle_alpha   90.00
_cell.angle_beta   90.00
_cell.angle_gamma   90.00
#
_symmetry.space_group_name_H-M   'P 1'
#
loop_
_entity.id
_entity.type
_entity.pdbx_description
1 polymer ?
#
loop_
_entity_poly.entity_id
_entity_poly.type
_entity_poly.pdbx_seq_one_letter_code
_entity_poly.pdbx_strand_id
1 'polypeptide(L)'
;HRAWHAGQSRHGGREHCNDFSIGIELEGCDEHPFEAIQYTRLAELARALFSVYPKLNPQRITGHSDIAPGRKTDPGPHFDWQRLYRLLA
;
A
#
# COMPACT_ATOMS: atom_id res chain seq x y z
N HIS A 1 18.50 1.75 -0.49
CA HIS A 1 18.16 2.90 0.37
C HIS A 1 16.91 2.58 1.19
N ARG A 2 16.64 3.33 2.26
CA ARG A 2 15.45 3.19 3.10
C ARG A 2 14.65 4.49 3.08
N ALA A 3 13.40 4.44 2.63
CA ALA A 3 12.47 5.57 2.75
C ALA A 3 11.89 5.67 4.17
N TRP A 4 11.34 6.83 4.52
CA TRP A 4 10.70 7.07 5.82
C TRP A 4 9.21 7.37 5.60
N HIS A 5 8.40 6.31 5.49
CA HIS A 5 6.98 6.43 5.14
C HIS A 5 6.07 5.79 6.19
N ALA A 6 6.43 4.64 6.74
CA ALA A 6 5.58 3.86 7.66
C ALA A 6 5.64 4.33 9.12
N GLY A 7 6.67 5.07 9.53
CA GLY A 7 6.85 5.51 10.92
C GLY A 7 6.90 4.37 11.94
N GLN A 8 6.31 4.58 13.12
CA GLN A 8 6.04 3.51 14.09
C GLN A 8 4.91 2.63 13.56
N SER A 9 5.23 1.37 13.26
CA SER A 9 4.33 0.44 12.60
C SER A 9 4.71 -1.02 12.82
N ARG A 10 3.77 -1.94 12.59
CA ARG A 10 3.94 -3.39 12.69
C ARG A 10 3.10 -4.13 11.65
N HIS A 11 3.70 -5.12 10.97
CA HIS A 11 2.99 -5.97 10.02
C HIS A 11 3.43 -7.44 10.17
N GLY A 12 2.47 -8.36 10.26
CA GLY A 12 2.75 -9.80 10.40
C GLY A 12 3.66 -10.13 11.60
N GLY A 13 3.48 -9.42 12.72
CA GLY A 13 4.29 -9.60 13.93
C GLY A 13 5.63 -8.85 13.96
N ARG A 14 6.10 -8.29 12.83
CA ARG A 14 7.38 -7.58 12.72
C ARG A 14 7.19 -6.05 12.77
N GLU A 15 7.94 -5.39 13.65
CA GLU A 15 7.94 -3.94 13.83
C GLU A 15 8.89 -3.23 12.84
N HIS A 16 8.77 -1.90 12.74
CA HIS A 16 9.60 -1.03 11.89
C HIS A 16 9.44 -1.31 10.39
N CYS A 17 8.22 -1.12 9.87
CA CYS A 17 7.93 -1.47 8.46
C CYS A 17 8.82 -0.75 7.45
N ASN A 18 9.32 0.46 7.74
CA ASN A 18 10.29 1.17 6.89
C ASN A 18 11.50 0.31 6.49
N ASP A 19 11.90 -0.66 7.31
CA ASP A 19 13.09 -1.49 7.04
C ASP A 19 12.81 -2.64 6.06
N PHE A 20 11.54 -2.94 5.74
CA PHE A 20 11.18 -4.11 4.93
C PHE A 20 9.98 -3.93 4.01
N SER A 21 9.44 -2.72 3.87
CA SER A 21 8.38 -2.41 2.92
C SER A 21 8.82 -1.35 1.91
N ILE A 22 8.00 -1.22 0.87
CA ILE A 22 8.10 -0.16 -0.14
C ILE A 22 6.83 0.67 0.03
N GLY A 23 6.99 1.96 0.33
CA GLY A 23 5.88 2.90 0.43
C GLY A 23 5.49 3.42 -0.94
N ILE A 24 4.20 3.32 -1.28
CA ILE A 24 3.62 3.92 -2.48
C ILE A 24 2.60 4.96 -2.02
N GLU A 25 2.82 6.22 -2.39
CA GLU A 25 1.91 7.31 -2.09
C GLU A 25 1.00 7.56 -3.30
N LEU A 26 -0.31 7.65 -3.05
CA LEU A 26 -1.28 8.13 -4.02
C LEU A 26 -1.77 9.51 -3.56
N GLU A 27 -1.70 10.49 -4.44
CA GLU A 27 -2.28 11.80 -4.18
C GLU A 27 -3.80 11.68 -4.01
N GLY A 28 -4.32 12.17 -2.90
CA GLY A 28 -5.72 12.00 -2.53
C GLY A 28 -5.97 12.45 -1.10
N CYS A 29 -7.16 12.11 -0.59
CA CYS A 29 -7.59 12.41 0.76
C CYS A 29 -8.58 11.34 1.25
N ASP A 30 -8.87 11.35 2.54
CA ASP A 30 -9.71 10.34 3.18
C ASP A 30 -11.22 10.56 2.91
N GLU A 31 -11.59 11.65 2.23
CA GLU A 31 -12.97 12.07 1.98
C GLU A 31 -13.46 11.85 0.54
N HIS A 32 -12.56 11.51 -0.41
CA HIS A 32 -12.91 11.41 -1.83
C HIS A 32 -12.37 10.13 -2.48
N PRO A 33 -13.09 9.54 -3.47
CA PRO A 33 -12.58 8.44 -4.27
C PRO A 33 -11.32 8.79 -5.06
N PHE A 34 -10.37 7.86 -5.11
CA PHE A 34 -9.21 7.92 -5.99
C PHE A 34 -9.61 7.78 -7.47
N GLU A 35 -8.84 8.41 -8.35
CA GLU A 35 -9.10 8.38 -9.79
C GLU A 35 -8.84 7.02 -10.41
N ALA A 36 -9.56 6.72 -11.49
CA ALA A 36 -9.40 5.46 -12.22
C ALA A 36 -7.96 5.19 -12.66
N ILE A 37 -7.26 6.24 -13.12
CA ILE A 37 -5.89 6.13 -13.61
C ILE A 37 -4.91 5.77 -12.48
N GLN A 38 -5.15 6.21 -11.25
CA GLN A 38 -4.29 5.90 -10.11
C GLN A 38 -4.30 4.40 -9.81
N TYR A 39 -5.45 3.75 -9.86
CA TYR A 39 -5.54 2.29 -9.70
C TYR A 39 -4.81 1.53 -10.80
N THR A 40 -4.97 1.97 -12.07
CA THR A 40 -4.27 1.34 -13.20
C THR A 40 -2.75 1.44 -13.03
N ARG A 41 -2.23 2.64 -12.70
CA ARG A 41 -0.80 2.84 -12.47
C ARG A 41 -0.28 2.10 -11.25
N LEU A 42 -1.06 2.06 -10.17
CA LEU A 42 -0.71 1.29 -8.97
C LEU A 42 -0.61 -0.21 -9.28
N ALA A 43 -1.55 -0.76 -10.05
CA ALA A 43 -1.53 -2.17 -10.43
C ALA A 43 -0.34 -2.51 -11.34
N GLU A 44 -0.03 -1.65 -12.33
CA GLU A 44 1.16 -1.79 -13.18
C GLU A 44 2.45 -1.78 -12.36
N LEU A 45 2.58 -0.82 -11.44
CA LEU A 45 3.72 -0.71 -10.54
C LEU A 45 3.85 -1.94 -9.63
N ALA A 46 2.75 -2.39 -9.03
CA ALA A 46 2.75 -3.57 -8.17
C ALA A 46 3.20 -4.83 -8.93
N ARG A 47 2.70 -5.05 -10.16
CA ARG A 47 3.15 -6.17 -11.02
C ARG A 47 4.65 -6.09 -11.31
N ALA A 48 5.17 -4.90 -11.60
CA ALA A 48 6.61 -4.70 -11.80
C ALA A 48 7.41 -5.01 -10.51
N LEU A 49 6.95 -4.55 -9.35
CA LEU A 49 7.59 -4.86 -8.07
C LEU A 49 7.57 -6.36 -7.75
N PHE A 50 6.49 -7.08 -8.06
CA PHE A 50 6.42 -8.53 -7.87
C PHE A 50 7.45 -9.28 -8.72
N SER A 51 7.72 -8.81 -9.94
CA SER A 51 8.75 -9.42 -10.80
C SER A 51 10.18 -9.23 -10.27
N VAL A 52 10.44 -8.12 -9.56
CA VAL A 52 11.77 -7.78 -9.03
C VAL A 52 11.99 -8.35 -7.63
N TYR A 53 10.93 -8.42 -6.82
CA TYR A 53 10.97 -8.87 -5.43
C TYR A 53 10.06 -10.09 -5.24
N PRO A 54 10.57 -11.33 -5.43
CA PRO A 54 9.75 -12.55 -5.45
C PRO A 54 8.99 -12.87 -4.15
N LYS A 55 9.35 -12.21 -3.04
CA LYS A 55 8.63 -12.33 -1.76
C LYS A 55 7.39 -11.45 -1.69
N LEU A 56 7.24 -10.47 -2.58
CA LEU A 56 6.05 -9.63 -2.68
C LEU A 56 4.99 -10.35 -3.52
N ASN A 57 3.73 -10.20 -3.11
CA ASN A 57 2.56 -10.75 -3.78
C ASN A 57 1.31 -9.94 -3.39
N PRO A 58 0.16 -10.13 -4.06
CA PRO A 58 -1.06 -9.39 -3.73
C PRO A 58 -1.48 -9.49 -2.26
N GLN A 59 -1.22 -10.61 -1.58
CA GLN A 59 -1.59 -10.82 -0.17
C GLN A 59 -0.72 -10.02 0.82
N ARG A 60 0.36 -9.40 0.36
CA ARG A 60 1.25 -8.56 1.17
C ARG A 60 1.04 -7.07 0.96
N ILE A 61 0.08 -6.66 0.13
CA ILE A 61 -0.34 -5.26 0.03
C ILE A 61 -1.20 -4.93 1.26
N THR A 62 -0.92 -3.81 1.91
CA THR A 62 -1.60 -3.37 3.12
C THR A 62 -1.67 -1.85 3.16
N GLY A 63 -2.68 -1.29 3.83
CA GLY A 63 -2.77 0.14 4.08
C GLY A 63 -1.85 0.59 5.22
N HIS A 64 -1.61 1.90 5.31
CA HIS A 64 -0.85 2.45 6.43
C HIS A 64 -1.64 2.34 7.74
N SER A 65 -2.95 2.50 7.66
CA SER A 65 -3.90 2.32 8.76
C SER A 65 -3.86 0.91 9.35
N ASP A 66 -3.62 -0.13 8.53
CA ASP A 66 -3.51 -1.52 9.00
C ASP A 66 -2.24 -1.76 9.81
N ILE A 67 -1.11 -1.13 9.42
CA ILE A 67 0.19 -1.32 10.08
C ILE A 67 0.42 -0.34 11.23
N ALA A 68 -0.38 0.72 11.33
CA ALA A 68 -0.30 1.75 12.36
C ALA A 68 -1.69 2.17 12.87
N PRO A 69 -2.50 1.22 13.40
CA PRO A 69 -3.86 1.48 13.82
C PRO A 69 -3.93 2.52 14.93
N GLY A 70 -4.90 3.44 14.83
CA GLY A 70 -5.07 4.57 15.76
C GLY A 70 -4.11 5.75 15.54
N ARG A 71 -3.05 5.58 14.74
CA ARG A 71 -2.12 6.66 14.38
C ARG A 71 -2.34 7.17 12.96
N LYS A 72 -2.71 6.28 12.03
CA LYS A 72 -2.86 6.59 10.60
C LYS A 72 -4.19 6.08 10.06
N THR A 73 -4.72 6.81 9.09
CA THR A 73 -6.02 6.56 8.46
C THR A 73 -5.89 6.23 6.97
N ASP A 74 -4.80 6.65 6.33
CA ASP A 74 -4.49 6.37 4.93
C ASP A 74 -4.31 4.86 4.64
N PRO A 75 -4.77 4.36 3.47
CA PRO A 75 -5.28 5.11 2.31
C PRO A 75 -6.76 5.52 2.42
N GLY A 76 -7.37 5.41 3.61
CA GLY A 76 -8.71 5.89 3.87
C GLY A 76 -9.82 4.96 3.37
N PRO A 77 -11.08 5.25 3.74
CA PRO A 77 -12.24 4.42 3.39
C PRO A 77 -12.58 4.44 1.90
N HIS A 78 -12.10 5.44 1.16
CA HIS A 78 -12.36 5.61 -0.27
C HIS A 78 -11.36 4.90 -1.18
N PHE A 79 -10.36 4.24 -0.61
CA PHE A 79 -9.51 3.32 -1.36
C PHE A 79 -10.24 2.00 -1.63
N ASP A 80 -10.57 1.75 -2.89
CA ASP A 80 -11.26 0.55 -3.35
C ASP A 80 -10.27 -0.61 -3.53
N TRP A 81 -10.06 -1.33 -2.43
CA TRP A 81 -9.23 -2.54 -2.40
C TRP A 81 -9.69 -3.60 -3.40
N GLN A 82 -11.00 -3.78 -3.58
CA GLN A 82 -11.54 -4.79 -4.49
C GLN A 82 -11.21 -4.44 -5.95
N ARG A 83 -11.26 -3.16 -6.31
CA ARG A 83 -10.82 -2.69 -7.62
C ARG A 83 -9.33 -2.95 -7.85
N LEU A 84 -8.47 -2.65 -6.89
CA LEU A 84 -7.04 -2.98 -7.02
C LEU A 84 -6.85 -4.48 -7.24
N TYR A 85 -7.47 -5.33 -6.43
CA TYR A 85 -7.31 -6.78 -6.55
C TYR A 85 -7.85 -7.35 -7.87
N ARG A 86 -8.94 -6.79 -8.41
CA ARG A 86 -9.41 -7.14 -9.77
C ARG A 86 -8.38 -6.79 -10.85
N LEU A 87 -7.66 -5.69 -10.69
CA LEU A 87 -6.59 -5.27 -11.61
C LEU A 87 -5.28 -6.04 -11.40
N LEU A 88 -5.15 -6.82 -10.32
CA LEU A 88 -3.97 -7.66 -10.02
C LEU A 88 -4.18 -9.15 -10.33
N ALA A 89 -5.43 -9.58 -10.52
CA ALA A 89 -5.75 -10.86 -11.10
C ALA A 89 -5.19 -11.00 -12.53
#